data_AF-A0A2V5Z964-F1
#
_entry.id   AF-A0A2V5Z964-F1
#
_cell.length_a   1.000
_cell.length_b   1.000
_cell.length_c   1.000
_cell.angle_alpha   90.00
_cell.angle_beta   90.00
_cell.angle_gamma   90.00
#
_symmetry.space_group_name_H-M   'P 1'
#
loop_
_entity.id
_entity.type
_entity.pdbx_description
1 polymer ?
#
loop_
_entity_poly.entity_id
_entity_poly.type
_entity_poly.pdbx_seq_one_letter_code
_entity_poly.pdbx_strand_id
1 'polypeptide(L)'
;MTRPLPDQSLGPEWTILELLTRSVVDDSERQMVRDLLLTNTLDWGELLEQSLRHKMLPMLAHHIISAGLRFDVPTTIYMHLESALDWNRCQIEVFRRETVRVAQGLTDRRIRFVVTKGMTFESTLYDSLGSRYMNDIDFMIAPRDREAVMNVMQELGFRPFFEWAKDSRREEISSRLNPDHLPKLAREIDQPGTRIINVDVANSLTWTKSPFDVPVEEALEDSVQQPVPGMPGVSIPCFLPKYQFLFTVLHLFREAWLQKFVDLGTDVGLMKFGDVIRLIDQNRNELTDGELLRTMETHSVTDAVAWVLRHLDETFQTSTLELLALEKHGDEELLASQMQSSAYVSASGQPMRERLQSKARGSLRPVAPTHSGS
;
A
#
# COMPACT_ATOMS: atom_id res chain seq x y z
N MET A 1 -13.42 22.70 3.77
CA MET A 1 -14.11 22.28 5.01
C MET A 1 -13.04 21.78 5.96
N THR A 2 -12.97 22.30 7.19
CA THR A 2 -12.10 21.76 8.24
C THR A 2 -12.66 20.40 8.66
N ARG A 3 -11.92 19.32 8.40
CA ARG A 3 -12.28 17.98 8.85
C ARG A 3 -12.03 17.84 10.36
N PRO A 4 -12.74 16.95 11.07
CA PRO A 4 -12.55 16.78 12.50
C PRO A 4 -11.11 16.35 12.84
N LEU A 5 -10.59 16.90 13.94
CA LEU A 5 -9.31 16.48 14.51
C LEU A 5 -9.43 15.02 14.97
N PRO A 6 -8.37 14.22 14.76
CA PRO A 6 -8.38 12.81 15.12
C PRO A 6 -8.55 12.61 16.63
N ASP A 7 -9.12 11.46 16.99
CA ASP A 7 -9.20 11.01 18.37
C ASP A 7 -7.79 10.81 18.95
N GLN A 8 -7.51 11.39 20.12
CA GLN A 8 -6.19 11.35 20.77
C GLN A 8 -6.08 10.24 21.84
N SER A 9 -7.09 9.38 21.98
CA SER A 9 -7.16 8.32 22.99
C SER A 9 -6.00 7.32 22.96
N LEU A 10 -5.33 7.15 21.81
CA LEU A 10 -4.19 6.24 21.63
C LEU A 10 -2.82 6.90 21.84
N GLY A 11 -2.78 8.14 22.31
CA GLY A 11 -1.55 8.86 22.65
C GLY A 11 -0.96 9.69 21.50
N PRO A 12 -0.02 10.59 21.82
CA PRO A 12 0.53 11.56 20.86
C PRO A 12 1.24 10.90 19.68
N GLU A 13 1.92 9.77 19.89
CA GLU A 13 2.65 9.04 18.85
C GLU A 13 1.70 8.55 17.76
N TRP A 14 0.59 7.94 18.18
CA TRP A 14 -0.41 7.42 17.27
C TRP A 14 -1.14 8.54 16.53
N THR A 15 -1.52 9.59 17.26
CA THR A 15 -2.18 10.77 16.68
C THR A 15 -1.32 11.44 15.60
N ILE A 16 0.00 11.57 15.82
CA ILE A 16 0.93 12.08 14.80
C ILE A 16 0.85 11.21 13.53
N LEU A 17 0.94 9.89 13.67
CA LEU A 17 0.91 8.99 12.52
C LEU A 17 -0.44 9.00 11.80
N GLU A 18 -1.56 9.09 12.51
CA GLU A 18 -2.90 9.26 11.90
C GLU A 18 -3.01 10.56 11.09
N LEU A 19 -2.53 11.68 11.64
CA LEU A 19 -2.51 12.98 10.92
C LEU A 19 -1.65 12.90 9.64
N LEU A 20 -0.46 12.30 9.73
CA LEU A 20 0.39 12.09 8.56
C LEU A 20 -0.27 11.17 7.52
N THR A 21 -0.98 10.14 7.97
CA THR A 21 -1.72 9.21 7.10
C THR A 21 -2.80 9.93 6.31
N ARG A 22 -3.55 10.81 6.96
CA ARG A 22 -4.62 11.62 6.36
C ARG A 22 -4.10 12.75 5.46
N SER A 23 -2.79 12.93 5.34
CA SER A 23 -2.12 14.12 4.79
C SER A 23 -2.38 15.37 5.62
N VAL A 24 -1.37 16.11 6.06
CA VAL A 24 -1.57 17.35 6.82
C VAL A 24 -2.05 18.44 5.87
N VAL A 25 -3.35 18.78 5.92
CA VAL A 25 -3.99 19.61 4.88
C VAL A 25 -4.06 21.10 5.20
N ASP A 26 -3.99 21.48 6.48
CA ASP A 26 -4.08 22.87 6.92
C ASP A 26 -3.11 23.21 8.06
N ASP A 27 -3.03 24.50 8.39
CA ASP A 27 -2.10 25.01 9.41
C ASP A 27 -2.50 24.61 10.83
N SER A 28 -3.78 24.31 11.08
CA SER A 28 -4.24 23.81 12.39
C SER A 28 -3.72 22.40 12.63
N GLU A 29 -3.83 21.51 11.64
CA GLU A 29 -3.25 20.17 11.71
C GLU A 29 -1.72 20.22 11.79
N ARG A 30 -1.09 21.13 11.03
CA ARG A 30 0.37 21.33 11.06
C ARG A 30 0.85 21.77 12.45
N GLN A 31 0.13 22.71 13.07
CA GLN A 31 0.42 23.16 14.43
C GLN A 31 0.19 22.02 15.44
N MET A 32 -0.87 21.24 15.29
CA MET A 32 -1.14 20.11 16.19
C MET A 32 -0.04 19.05 16.12
N VAL A 33 0.43 18.67 14.93
CA VAL A 33 1.57 17.74 14.80
C VAL A 33 2.82 18.34 15.46
N ARG A 34 3.08 19.63 15.26
CA ARG A 34 4.19 20.33 15.92
C ARG A 34 4.07 20.26 17.44
N ASP A 35 2.91 20.59 18.01
CA ASP A 35 2.71 20.59 19.45
C ASP A 35 2.87 19.19 20.06
N LEU A 36 2.36 18.16 19.36
CA LEU A 36 2.53 16.76 19.76
C LEU A 36 3.98 16.29 19.66
N LEU A 37 4.76 16.80 18.70
CA LEU A 37 6.19 16.47 18.59
C LEU A 37 7.05 17.11 19.69
N LEU A 38 6.55 18.19 20.30
CA LEU A 38 7.28 18.98 21.31
C LEU A 38 6.78 18.76 22.73
N THR A 39 5.76 17.91 22.93
CA THR A 39 5.29 17.56 24.26
C THR A 39 6.32 16.72 25.02
N ASN A 40 6.43 16.95 26.33
CA ASN A 40 7.31 16.17 27.21
C ASN A 40 6.82 14.74 27.45
N THR A 41 5.61 14.41 27.02
CA THR A 41 5.01 13.08 27.16
C THR A 41 5.24 12.18 25.96
N LEU A 42 5.89 12.67 24.89
CA LEU A 42 6.14 11.90 23.68
C LEU A 42 7.22 10.85 23.93
N ASP A 43 6.88 9.59 23.69
CA ASP A 43 7.82 8.48 23.59
C ASP A 43 8.33 8.35 22.15
N TRP A 44 9.53 8.87 21.92
CA TRP A 44 10.21 8.75 20.64
C TRP A 44 10.48 7.30 20.22
N GLY A 45 10.69 6.39 21.17
CA GLY A 45 10.87 4.97 20.88
C GLY A 45 9.62 4.36 20.28
N GLU A 46 8.46 4.61 20.89
CA GLU A 46 7.17 4.17 20.39
C GLU A 46 6.85 4.78 19.01
N LEU A 47 7.03 6.10 18.85
CA LEU A 47 6.79 6.77 17.57
C LEU A 47 7.65 6.19 16.43
N LEU A 48 8.94 5.99 16.69
CA LEU A 48 9.85 5.41 15.69
C LEU A 48 9.49 3.96 15.37
N GLU A 49 9.22 3.14 16.38
CA GLU A 49 8.82 1.74 16.17
C GLU A 49 7.53 1.65 15.33
N GLN A 50 6.50 2.41 15.68
CA GLN A 50 5.24 2.40 14.95
C GLN A 50 5.42 2.96 13.53
N SER A 51 6.20 4.03 13.36
CA SER A 51 6.49 4.57 12.02
C SER A 51 7.21 3.54 11.13
N LEU A 52 8.10 2.73 11.68
CA LEU A 52 8.76 1.64 10.96
C LEU A 52 7.78 0.53 10.59
N ARG A 53 6.98 0.04 11.55
CA ARG A 53 5.96 -1.01 11.33
C ARG A 53 4.97 -0.61 10.24
N HIS A 54 4.63 0.67 10.20
CA HIS A 54 3.69 1.22 9.23
C HIS A 54 4.34 1.73 7.94
N LYS A 55 5.67 1.64 7.78
CA LYS A 55 6.43 2.16 6.62
C LYS A 55 6.33 3.69 6.44
N MET A 56 6.11 4.42 7.53
CA MET A 56 5.93 5.88 7.57
C MET A 56 7.19 6.65 7.99
N LEU A 57 8.30 5.98 8.34
CA LEU A 57 9.51 6.66 8.83
C LEU A 57 10.01 7.79 7.90
N PRO A 58 10.11 7.61 6.56
CA PRO A 58 10.53 8.70 5.67
C PRO A 58 9.51 9.86 5.62
N MET A 59 8.21 9.57 5.80
CA MET A 59 7.16 10.59 5.86
C MET A 59 7.26 11.42 7.13
N LEU A 60 7.46 10.76 8.29
CA LEU A 60 7.71 11.42 9.57
C LEU A 60 8.96 12.30 9.48
N ALA A 61 10.05 11.76 8.94
CA ALA A 61 11.29 12.49 8.74
C ALA A 61 11.09 13.73 7.85
N HIS A 62 10.43 13.57 6.71
CA HIS A 62 10.13 14.67 5.80
C HIS A 62 9.32 15.78 6.50
N HIS A 63 8.31 15.42 7.30
CA HIS A 63 7.50 16.40 8.03
C HIS A 63 8.33 17.17 9.06
N ILE A 64 9.13 16.49 9.87
CA ILE A 64 9.98 17.12 10.90
C ILE A 64 11.03 18.06 10.27
N ILE A 65 11.65 17.63 9.18
CA ILE A 65 12.70 18.41 8.48
C ILE A 65 12.09 19.63 7.79
N SER A 66 10.98 19.47 7.07
CA SER A 66 10.32 20.59 6.38
C SER A 66 9.72 21.62 7.34
N ALA A 67 9.32 21.20 8.54
CA ALA A 67 8.86 22.09 9.61
C ALA A 67 10.00 22.82 10.35
N GLY A 68 11.27 22.60 9.99
CA GLY A 68 12.42 23.29 10.59
C GLY A 68 12.72 22.88 12.03
N LEU A 69 12.29 21.71 12.47
CA LEU A 69 12.34 21.26 13.88
C LEU A 69 13.73 20.78 14.35
N ARG A 70 14.81 21.10 13.63
CA ARG A 70 16.16 20.57 13.90
C ARG A 70 16.64 20.75 15.34
N PHE A 71 16.30 21.89 15.93
CA PHE A 71 16.71 22.24 17.29
C PHE A 71 15.58 22.07 18.32
N ASP A 72 14.40 21.66 17.87
CA ASP A 72 13.22 21.49 18.72
C ASP A 72 13.03 20.01 19.15
N VAL A 73 13.54 19.05 18.35
CA VAL A 73 13.50 17.61 18.66
C VAL A 73 14.87 17.09 19.11
N PRO A 74 14.97 15.93 19.79
CA PRO A 74 16.25 15.39 20.22
C PRO A 74 17.23 15.20 19.06
N THR A 75 18.47 15.69 19.21
CA THR A 75 19.46 15.75 18.11
C THR A 75 19.73 14.40 17.47
N THR A 76 19.86 13.34 18.27
CA THR A 76 20.11 11.98 17.76
C THR A 76 18.96 11.44 16.92
N ILE A 77 17.72 11.78 17.31
CA ILE A 77 16.51 11.41 16.57
C ILE A 77 16.47 12.17 15.24
N TYR A 78 16.71 13.48 15.25
CA TYR A 78 16.74 14.28 14.03
C TYR A 78 17.77 13.73 13.03
N MET A 79 19.00 13.47 13.47
CA MET A 79 20.06 12.93 12.60
C MET A 79 19.71 11.56 12.01
N HIS A 80 19.01 10.72 12.79
CA HIS A 80 18.54 9.43 12.29
C HIS A 80 17.46 9.60 11.21
N LEU A 81 16.48 10.47 11.45
CA LEU A 81 15.41 10.78 10.50
C LEU A 81 15.94 11.39 9.19
N GLU A 82 16.89 12.33 9.31
CA GLU A 82 17.60 12.92 8.16
C GLU A 82 18.27 11.84 7.31
N SER A 83 19.04 10.95 7.95
CA SER A 83 19.69 9.83 7.27
C SER A 83 18.70 8.87 6.62
N ALA A 84 17.57 8.58 7.28
CA ALA A 84 16.54 7.68 6.77
C ALA A 84 15.81 8.27 5.55
N LEU A 85 15.55 9.58 5.54
CA LEU A 85 14.92 10.25 4.41
C LEU A 85 15.86 10.32 3.20
N ASP A 86 17.13 10.68 3.42
CA ASP A 86 18.12 10.75 2.34
C ASP A 86 18.39 9.37 1.73
N TRP A 87 18.43 8.34 2.57
CA TRP A 87 18.44 6.96 2.11
C TRP A 87 17.25 6.65 1.22
N ASN A 88 16.02 6.95 1.67
CA ASN A 88 14.81 6.63 0.93
C ASN A 88 14.77 7.35 -0.43
N ARG A 89 15.23 8.61 -0.48
CA ARG A 89 15.39 9.35 -1.74
C ARG A 89 16.36 8.67 -2.71
N CYS A 90 17.50 8.18 -2.20
CA CYS A 90 18.44 7.42 -3.00
C CYS A 90 17.80 6.12 -3.54
N GLN A 91 17.08 5.38 -2.69
CA GLN A 91 16.38 4.16 -3.11
C GLN A 91 15.37 4.43 -4.22
N ILE A 92 14.58 5.50 -4.07
CA ILE A 92 13.56 5.89 -5.06
C ILE A 92 14.20 6.18 -6.41
N GLU A 93 15.33 6.89 -6.43
CA GLU A 93 16.03 7.17 -7.67
C GLU A 93 16.54 5.88 -8.34
N VAL A 94 17.02 4.91 -7.57
CA VAL A 94 17.35 3.59 -8.11
C VAL A 94 16.08 2.92 -8.69
N PHE A 95 14.96 2.93 -7.97
CA PHE A 95 13.72 2.30 -8.43
C PHE A 95 13.15 2.96 -9.68
N ARG A 96 13.24 4.28 -9.84
CA ARG A 96 12.82 4.98 -11.08
C ARG A 96 13.60 4.47 -12.29
N ARG A 97 14.94 4.43 -12.20
CA ARG A 97 15.79 3.93 -13.29
C ARG A 97 15.49 2.48 -13.64
N GLU A 98 15.30 1.64 -12.63
CA GLU A 98 15.00 0.22 -12.84
C GLU A 98 13.59 -0.01 -13.40
N THR A 99 12.62 0.80 -12.97
CA THR A 99 11.26 0.80 -13.53
C THR A 99 11.30 1.15 -15.02
N VAL A 100 12.02 2.21 -15.40
CA VAL A 100 12.19 2.61 -16.81
C VAL A 100 12.90 1.53 -17.60
N ARG A 101 13.94 0.90 -17.05
CA ARG A 101 14.66 -0.19 -17.71
C ARG A 101 13.75 -1.39 -18.00
N VAL A 102 12.96 -1.83 -17.02
CA VAL A 102 12.00 -2.92 -17.19
C VAL A 102 10.90 -2.53 -18.18
N ALA A 103 10.33 -1.34 -18.02
CA ALA A 103 9.31 -0.80 -18.91
C ALA A 103 9.78 -0.80 -20.38
N GLN A 104 10.99 -0.31 -20.66
CA GLN A 104 11.57 -0.33 -22.01
C GLN A 104 11.69 -1.77 -22.56
N GLY A 105 12.20 -2.71 -21.74
CA GLY A 105 12.36 -4.11 -22.15
C GLY A 105 11.04 -4.78 -22.52
N LEU A 106 9.95 -4.45 -21.81
CA LEU A 106 8.59 -4.92 -22.11
C LEU A 106 8.01 -4.24 -23.36
N THR A 107 8.17 -2.92 -23.48
CA THR A 107 7.73 -2.13 -24.64
C THR A 107 8.39 -2.59 -25.93
N ASP A 108 9.70 -2.87 -25.94
CA ASP A 108 10.44 -3.35 -27.11
C ASP A 108 9.89 -4.67 -27.65
N ARG A 109 9.30 -5.50 -26.79
CA ARG A 109 8.65 -6.77 -27.13
C ARG A 109 7.14 -6.64 -27.35
N ARG A 110 6.62 -5.41 -27.36
CA ARG A 110 5.19 -5.08 -27.54
C ARG A 110 4.28 -5.78 -26.51
N ILE A 111 4.81 -6.00 -25.31
CA ILE A 111 4.03 -6.54 -24.21
C ILE A 111 3.24 -5.38 -23.60
N ARG A 112 1.95 -5.58 -23.35
CA ARG A 112 1.12 -4.59 -22.66
C ARG A 112 1.27 -4.76 -21.15
N PHE A 113 1.56 -3.65 -20.47
CA PHE A 113 1.72 -3.62 -19.02
C PHE A 113 1.39 -2.22 -18.49
N VAL A 114 1.20 -2.14 -17.17
CA VAL A 114 1.27 -0.87 -16.44
C VAL A 114 2.19 -1.03 -15.23
N VAL A 115 2.81 0.07 -14.83
CA VAL A 115 3.44 0.23 -13.52
C VAL A 115 2.34 0.55 -12.52
N THR A 116 2.47 0.06 -11.29
CA THR A 116 1.43 0.23 -10.26
C THR A 116 2.01 0.65 -8.91
N LYS A 117 1.11 0.95 -7.97
CA LYS A 117 1.40 1.25 -6.56
C LYS A 117 2.52 2.26 -6.37
N GLY A 118 3.64 1.85 -5.78
CA GLY A 118 4.60 2.77 -5.22
C GLY A 118 5.23 3.69 -6.25
N MET A 119 5.68 3.15 -7.38
CA MET A 119 6.30 3.94 -8.45
C MET A 119 5.32 4.91 -9.11
N THR A 120 4.04 4.56 -9.16
CA THR A 120 3.01 5.50 -9.64
C THR A 120 2.72 6.56 -8.60
N PHE A 121 2.57 6.19 -7.34
CA PHE A 121 2.15 7.11 -6.27
C PHE A 121 3.25 8.08 -5.85
N GLU A 122 4.51 7.68 -5.92
CA GLU A 122 5.63 8.50 -5.43
C GLU A 122 5.65 9.92 -6.01
N SER A 123 5.30 10.07 -7.29
CA SER A 123 5.25 11.38 -7.95
C SER A 123 3.84 11.98 -8.06
N THR A 124 2.77 11.17 -8.07
CA THR A 124 1.39 11.69 -8.20
C THR A 124 0.72 12.01 -6.87
N LEU A 125 1.11 11.32 -5.79
CA LEU A 125 0.48 11.44 -4.47
C LEU A 125 1.43 11.96 -3.38
N TYR A 126 2.75 11.90 -3.62
CA TYR A 126 3.79 12.26 -2.63
C TYR A 126 4.82 13.26 -3.17
N ASP A 127 4.48 13.96 -4.26
CA ASP A 127 5.20 15.11 -4.82
C ASP A 127 6.69 14.88 -5.09
N SER A 128 7.09 13.62 -5.31
CA SER A 128 8.49 13.25 -5.55
C SER A 128 9.46 13.61 -4.41
N LEU A 129 8.97 13.78 -3.17
CA LEU A 129 9.74 14.30 -2.03
C LEU A 129 10.62 13.25 -1.35
N GLY A 130 10.46 11.99 -1.76
CA GLY A 130 11.09 10.83 -1.14
C GLY A 130 10.48 10.41 0.20
N SER A 131 9.25 10.83 0.49
CA SER A 131 8.55 10.56 1.76
C SER A 131 7.79 9.23 1.78
N ARG A 132 7.50 8.64 0.62
CA ARG A 132 6.85 7.32 0.50
C ARG A 132 7.88 6.21 0.52
N TYR A 133 7.82 5.31 1.50
CA TYR A 133 8.69 4.12 1.53
C TYR A 133 8.25 3.08 0.49
N MET A 134 9.21 2.41 -0.14
CA MET A 134 9.01 1.29 -1.06
C MET A 134 10.13 0.26 -0.91
N ASN A 135 9.85 -1.00 -1.23
CA ASN A 135 10.80 -2.11 -1.12
C ASN A 135 10.88 -2.99 -2.38
N ASP A 136 10.08 -2.66 -3.38
CA ASP A 136 9.85 -3.37 -4.64
C ASP A 136 9.27 -2.42 -5.69
N ILE A 137 9.31 -2.88 -6.94
CA ILE A 137 8.68 -2.23 -8.09
C ILE A 137 7.55 -3.16 -8.56
N ASP A 138 6.33 -2.63 -8.67
CA ASP A 138 5.16 -3.40 -9.06
C ASP A 138 4.76 -3.15 -10.53
N PHE A 139 4.55 -4.23 -11.28
CA PHE A 139 3.95 -4.22 -12.61
C PHE A 139 2.66 -5.05 -12.63
N MET A 140 1.77 -4.71 -13.56
CA MET A 140 0.60 -5.53 -13.89
C MET A 140 0.64 -5.90 -15.38
N ILE A 141 0.35 -7.17 -15.68
CA ILE A 141 0.31 -7.73 -17.03
C ILE A 141 -0.96 -8.56 -17.25
N ALA A 142 -1.27 -8.89 -18.50
CA ALA A 142 -2.30 -9.88 -18.78
C ALA A 142 -1.78 -11.31 -18.45
N PRO A 143 -2.62 -12.23 -17.92
CA PRO A 143 -2.24 -13.60 -17.60
C PRO A 143 -1.64 -14.37 -18.77
N ARG A 144 -2.09 -14.08 -20.00
CA ARG A 144 -1.56 -14.70 -21.23
C ARG A 144 -0.09 -14.33 -21.53
N ASP A 145 0.39 -13.19 -21.02
CA ASP A 145 1.73 -12.67 -21.32
C ASP A 145 2.79 -13.12 -20.29
N ARG A 146 2.41 -13.94 -19.30
CA ARG A 146 3.28 -14.40 -18.21
C ARG A 146 4.61 -14.96 -18.69
N GLU A 147 4.58 -15.87 -19.66
CA GLU A 147 5.80 -16.52 -20.19
C GLU A 147 6.69 -15.50 -20.92
N ALA A 148 6.09 -14.66 -21.76
CA ALA A 148 6.81 -13.62 -22.48
C ALA A 148 7.50 -12.64 -21.52
N VAL A 149 6.79 -12.19 -20.48
CA VAL A 149 7.32 -11.29 -19.44
C VAL A 149 8.45 -11.94 -18.66
N MET A 150 8.29 -13.20 -18.25
CA MET A 150 9.37 -13.94 -17.57
C MET A 150 10.65 -13.99 -18.40
N ASN A 151 10.54 -14.22 -19.71
CA ASN A 151 11.70 -14.22 -20.60
C ASN A 151 12.39 -12.85 -20.66
N VAL A 152 11.61 -11.76 -20.77
CA VAL A 152 12.18 -10.38 -20.73
C VAL A 152 12.93 -10.14 -19.42
N MET A 153 12.31 -10.50 -18.31
CA MET A 153 12.88 -10.28 -16.99
C MET A 153 14.20 -11.04 -16.81
N GLN A 154 14.26 -12.29 -17.28
CA GLN A 154 15.49 -13.09 -17.28
C GLN A 154 16.60 -12.48 -18.14
N GLU A 155 16.27 -11.98 -19.33
CA GLU A 155 17.20 -11.26 -20.21
C GLU A 155 17.71 -9.96 -19.58
N LEU A 156 16.88 -9.28 -18.79
CA LEU A 156 17.28 -8.13 -17.98
C LEU A 156 18.09 -8.51 -16.73
N GLY A 157 18.30 -9.81 -16.49
CA GLY A 157 19.11 -10.35 -15.39
C GLY A 157 18.33 -10.59 -14.10
N PHE A 158 17.01 -10.47 -14.10
CA PHE A 158 16.17 -10.82 -12.96
C PHE A 158 15.99 -12.34 -12.86
N ARG A 159 15.95 -12.85 -11.63
CA ARG A 159 15.72 -14.25 -11.30
C ARG A 159 14.67 -14.38 -10.21
N PRO A 160 14.00 -15.53 -10.08
CA PRO A 160 13.11 -15.75 -8.95
C PRO A 160 13.81 -15.56 -7.59
N PHE A 161 13.14 -14.88 -6.67
CA PHE A 161 13.67 -14.46 -5.37
C PHE A 161 14.04 -15.63 -4.44
N PHE A 162 13.55 -16.86 -4.72
CA PHE A 162 13.81 -18.01 -3.84
C PHE A 162 15.31 -18.30 -3.64
N GLU A 163 16.20 -17.83 -4.52
CA GLU A 163 17.66 -17.95 -4.35
C GLU A 163 18.19 -17.16 -3.14
N TRP A 164 17.49 -16.10 -2.73
CA TRP A 164 17.80 -15.28 -1.55
C TRP A 164 16.92 -15.60 -0.33
N ALA A 165 15.94 -16.50 -0.49
CA ALA A 165 15.06 -16.89 0.60
C ALA A 165 15.77 -17.84 1.58
N LYS A 166 15.47 -17.69 2.88
CA LYS A 166 15.98 -18.60 3.92
C LYS A 166 15.55 -20.06 3.70
N ASP A 167 14.35 -20.25 3.16
CA ASP A 167 13.79 -21.55 2.78
C ASP A 167 13.31 -21.47 1.32
N SER A 168 14.24 -21.70 0.40
CA SER A 168 14.02 -21.57 -1.05
C SER A 168 12.92 -22.50 -1.55
N ARG A 169 12.84 -23.74 -1.03
CA ARG A 169 11.85 -24.72 -1.45
C ARG A 169 10.44 -24.31 -1.03
N ARG A 170 10.28 -23.81 0.20
CA ARG A 170 9.00 -23.30 0.67
C ARG A 170 8.55 -22.09 -0.14
N GLU A 171 9.47 -21.17 -0.45
CA GLU A 171 9.17 -19.99 -1.27
C GLU A 171 8.75 -20.38 -2.71
N GLU A 172 9.46 -21.33 -3.33
CA GLU A 172 9.12 -21.87 -4.64
C GLU A 172 7.72 -22.50 -4.67
N ILE A 173 7.39 -23.32 -3.66
CA ILE A 173 6.05 -23.93 -3.52
C ILE A 173 4.99 -22.84 -3.32
N SER A 174 5.24 -21.88 -2.42
CA SER A 174 4.32 -20.77 -2.15
C SER A 174 4.03 -19.96 -3.41
N SER A 175 5.07 -19.64 -4.19
CA SER A 175 4.93 -18.92 -5.46
C SER A 175 4.09 -19.70 -6.48
N ARG A 176 4.27 -21.02 -6.60
CA ARG A 176 3.48 -21.85 -7.52
C ARG A 176 2.01 -21.95 -7.14
N LEU A 177 1.69 -21.82 -5.84
CA LEU A 177 0.33 -21.80 -5.33
C LEU A 177 -0.35 -20.43 -5.49
N ASN A 178 0.36 -19.39 -5.95
CA ASN A 178 -0.15 -18.03 -6.13
C ASN A 178 -0.14 -17.61 -7.63
N PRO A 179 -1.07 -18.14 -8.45
CA PRO A 179 -1.08 -17.94 -9.91
C PRO A 179 -1.45 -16.51 -10.36
N ASP A 180 -1.86 -15.65 -9.43
CA ASP A 180 -2.13 -14.22 -9.58
C ASP A 180 -0.86 -13.37 -9.74
N HIS A 181 0.33 -13.92 -9.50
CA HIS A 181 1.61 -13.25 -9.72
C HIS A 181 2.60 -14.17 -10.45
N LEU A 182 3.60 -13.57 -11.10
CA LEU A 182 4.84 -14.28 -11.38
C LEU A 182 5.56 -14.59 -10.05
N PRO A 183 6.51 -15.54 -10.02
CA PRO A 183 7.42 -15.63 -8.88
C PRO A 183 8.06 -14.26 -8.65
N LYS A 184 8.15 -13.82 -7.39
CA LYS A 184 8.84 -12.57 -7.05
C LYS A 184 10.21 -12.57 -7.70
N LEU A 185 10.56 -11.48 -8.37
CA LEU A 185 11.79 -11.39 -9.14
C LEU A 185 12.79 -10.50 -8.42
N ALA A 186 14.06 -10.87 -8.49
CA ALA A 186 15.13 -10.10 -7.91
C ALA A 186 16.36 -10.05 -8.80
N ARG A 187 17.12 -8.97 -8.68
CA ARG A 187 18.38 -8.77 -9.39
C ARG A 187 19.39 -8.07 -8.49
N GLU A 188 20.59 -8.61 -8.45
CA GLU A 188 21.71 -7.96 -7.78
C GLU A 188 22.17 -6.71 -8.55
N ILE A 189 22.44 -5.66 -7.79
CA ILE A 189 22.94 -4.39 -8.30
C ILE A 189 24.05 -3.88 -7.40
N ASP A 190 24.98 -3.14 -7.98
CA ASP A 190 26.03 -2.44 -7.25
C ASP A 190 25.69 -0.94 -7.22
N GLN A 191 24.81 -0.57 -6.28
CA GLN A 191 24.46 0.82 -6.01
C GLN A 191 24.71 1.12 -4.53
N PRO A 192 25.20 2.31 -4.17
CA PRO A 192 25.35 2.71 -2.79
C PRO A 192 24.05 2.52 -2.03
N GLY A 193 24.03 1.52 -1.14
CA GLY A 193 22.89 1.21 -0.31
C GLY A 193 21.88 0.18 -0.84
N THR A 194 21.76 0.01 -2.15
CA THR A 194 20.87 -1.01 -2.72
C THR A 194 21.70 -2.12 -3.32
N ARG A 195 21.56 -3.34 -2.78
CA ARG A 195 22.23 -4.54 -3.31
C ARG A 195 21.33 -5.41 -4.16
N ILE A 196 20.03 -5.34 -3.92
CA ILE A 196 19.03 -6.18 -4.58
C ILE A 196 17.84 -5.30 -4.94
N ILE A 197 17.37 -5.43 -6.18
CA ILE A 197 16.11 -4.86 -6.65
C ILE A 197 15.09 -5.98 -6.73
N ASN A 198 13.95 -5.78 -6.07
CA ASN A 198 12.80 -6.67 -6.18
C ASN A 198 11.79 -6.10 -7.16
N VAL A 199 11.27 -6.95 -8.02
CA VAL A 199 10.16 -6.63 -8.93
C VAL A 199 9.06 -7.64 -8.68
N ASP A 200 7.85 -7.13 -8.43
CA ASP A 200 6.64 -7.92 -8.36
C ASP A 200 5.83 -7.71 -9.65
N VAL A 201 5.31 -8.79 -10.21
CA VAL A 201 4.54 -8.75 -11.46
C VAL A 201 3.24 -9.50 -11.24
N ALA A 202 2.17 -8.74 -11.06
CA ALA A 202 0.82 -9.23 -10.88
C ALA A 202 0.12 -9.46 -12.23
N ASN A 203 -0.87 -10.34 -12.23
CA ASN A 203 -1.77 -10.58 -13.36
C ASN A 203 -3.23 -10.79 -12.92
N SER A 204 -3.60 -10.20 -11.78
CA SER A 204 -4.97 -10.06 -11.27
C SER A 204 -4.98 -8.84 -10.35
N LEU A 205 -6.08 -8.07 -10.36
CA LEU A 205 -6.21 -6.91 -9.47
C LEU A 205 -6.36 -7.33 -8.00
N THR A 206 -6.77 -8.58 -7.76
CA THR A 206 -7.04 -9.05 -6.40
C THR A 206 -6.37 -10.38 -6.13
N TRP A 207 -6.95 -11.49 -6.58
CA TRP A 207 -6.32 -12.80 -6.66
C TRP A 207 -7.10 -13.70 -7.62
N THR A 208 -6.45 -14.75 -8.11
CA THR A 208 -7.06 -15.67 -9.08
C THR A 208 -8.30 -16.34 -8.50
N LYS A 209 -9.42 -16.27 -9.23
CA LYS A 209 -10.75 -16.78 -8.84
C LYS A 209 -11.37 -16.09 -7.62
N SER A 210 -10.92 -14.89 -7.27
CA SER A 210 -11.63 -14.04 -6.32
C SER A 210 -13.07 -13.78 -6.80
N PRO A 211 -14.08 -13.81 -5.93
CA PRO A 211 -15.41 -13.30 -6.27
C PRO A 211 -15.43 -11.77 -6.35
N PHE A 212 -14.39 -11.11 -5.83
CA PHE A 212 -14.18 -9.67 -5.90
C PHE A 212 -12.97 -9.43 -6.79
N ASP A 213 -13.14 -9.43 -8.11
CA ASP A 213 -12.05 -9.11 -9.06
C ASP A 213 -12.57 -8.32 -10.23
N VAL A 214 -11.72 -7.45 -10.76
CA VAL A 214 -11.94 -6.76 -12.02
C VAL A 214 -10.98 -7.37 -13.05
N PRO A 215 -11.46 -7.76 -14.25
CA PRO A 215 -10.60 -8.34 -15.27
C PRO A 215 -9.41 -7.42 -15.58
N VAL A 216 -8.19 -7.95 -15.44
CA VAL A 216 -6.98 -7.18 -15.69
C VAL A 216 -6.87 -6.72 -17.14
N GLU A 217 -7.41 -7.50 -18.08
CA GLU A 217 -7.49 -7.11 -19.48
C GLU A 217 -8.27 -5.81 -19.68
N GLU A 218 -9.42 -5.66 -19.00
CA GLU A 218 -10.24 -4.44 -19.02
C GLU A 218 -9.46 -3.26 -18.44
N ALA A 219 -8.85 -3.46 -17.27
CA ALA A 219 -8.05 -2.42 -16.62
C ALA A 219 -6.81 -2.01 -17.45
N LEU A 220 -6.31 -2.90 -18.31
CA LEU A 220 -5.19 -2.65 -19.24
C LEU A 220 -5.66 -2.13 -20.61
N GLU A 221 -6.95 -1.97 -20.90
CA GLU A 221 -7.38 -1.45 -22.21
C GLU A 221 -6.81 -0.05 -22.47
N ASP A 222 -6.89 0.80 -21.44
CA ASP A 222 -6.38 2.16 -21.45
C ASP A 222 -5.36 2.37 -20.32
N SER A 223 -4.42 3.29 -20.56
CA SER A 223 -3.41 3.68 -19.57
C SER A 223 -3.11 5.17 -19.68
N VAL A 224 -2.69 5.76 -18.57
CA VAL A 224 -2.16 7.12 -18.53
C VAL A 224 -0.64 7.05 -18.57
N GLN A 225 -0.04 7.89 -19.42
CA GLN A 225 1.41 8.06 -19.42
C GLN A 225 1.80 9.01 -18.29
N GLN A 226 2.58 8.50 -17.34
CA GLN A 226 3.05 9.26 -16.20
C GLN A 226 4.52 9.63 -16.38
N PRO A 227 4.89 10.92 -16.37
CA PRO A 227 6.28 11.34 -16.42
C PRO A 227 7.10 10.80 -15.24
N VAL A 228 8.35 10.41 -15.49
CA VAL A 228 9.26 9.93 -14.44
C VAL A 228 10.09 11.11 -13.91
N PRO A 229 10.01 11.45 -12.61
CA PRO A 229 10.79 12.55 -12.06
C PRO A 229 12.29 12.35 -12.26
N GLY A 230 13.00 13.42 -12.60
CA GLY A 230 14.44 13.38 -12.88
C GLY A 230 14.82 12.81 -14.25
N MET A 231 13.87 12.36 -15.08
CA MET A 231 14.13 11.78 -16.40
C MET A 231 13.30 12.48 -17.50
N PRO A 232 13.74 13.66 -18.00
CA PRO A 232 13.00 14.43 -19.00
C PRO A 232 12.67 13.62 -20.26
N GLY A 233 11.41 13.69 -20.70
CA GLY A 233 10.92 12.97 -21.89
C GLY A 233 10.65 11.48 -21.69
N VAL A 234 10.84 10.95 -20.48
CA VAL A 234 10.52 9.55 -20.15
C VAL A 234 9.20 9.49 -19.39
N SER A 235 8.31 8.61 -19.83
CA SER A 235 7.06 8.28 -19.14
C SER A 235 6.89 6.77 -19.00
N ILE A 236 6.08 6.36 -18.02
CA ILE A 236 5.69 4.99 -17.79
C ILE A 236 4.16 4.86 -17.92
N PRO A 237 3.64 3.74 -18.48
CA PRO A 237 2.21 3.48 -18.51
C PRO A 237 1.72 3.14 -17.10
N CYS A 238 0.66 3.80 -16.65
CA CYS A 238 -0.01 3.56 -15.37
C CYS A 238 -1.49 3.30 -15.62
N PHE A 239 -2.17 2.64 -14.68
CA PHE A 239 -3.63 2.54 -14.73
C PHE A 239 -4.30 3.93 -14.76
N LEU A 240 -5.49 4.01 -15.37
CA LEU A 240 -6.39 5.14 -15.16
C LEU A 240 -6.74 5.28 -13.66
N PRO A 241 -7.05 6.48 -13.15
CA PRO A 241 -7.27 6.70 -11.72
C PRO A 241 -8.31 5.76 -11.07
N LYS A 242 -9.40 5.43 -11.76
CA LYS A 242 -10.40 4.45 -11.29
C LYS A 242 -9.79 3.06 -11.03
N TYR A 243 -8.90 2.57 -11.90
CA TYR A 243 -8.26 1.28 -11.75
C TYR A 243 -7.08 1.32 -10.77
N GLN A 244 -6.38 2.47 -10.64
CA GLN A 244 -5.43 2.68 -9.55
C GLN A 244 -6.12 2.58 -8.18
N PHE A 245 -7.28 3.22 -8.04
CA PHE A 245 -8.11 3.16 -6.84
C PHE A 245 -8.58 1.73 -6.56
N LEU A 246 -9.24 1.09 -7.53
CA LEU A 246 -9.76 -0.28 -7.36
C LEU A 246 -8.65 -1.26 -7.00
N PHE A 247 -7.51 -1.23 -7.71
CA PHE A 247 -6.39 -2.10 -7.40
C PHE A 247 -5.87 -1.88 -5.97
N THR A 248 -5.72 -0.63 -5.55
CA THR A 248 -5.20 -0.30 -4.21
C THR A 248 -6.15 -0.76 -3.11
N VAL A 249 -7.45 -0.50 -3.28
CA VAL A 249 -8.49 -0.87 -2.30
C VAL A 249 -8.67 -2.38 -2.23
N LEU A 250 -8.77 -3.06 -3.37
CA LEU A 250 -8.96 -4.51 -3.41
C LEU A 250 -7.71 -5.27 -2.89
N HIS A 251 -6.51 -4.74 -3.15
CA HIS A 251 -5.28 -5.27 -2.55
C HIS A 251 -5.26 -5.11 -1.03
N LEU A 252 -5.67 -3.94 -0.50
CA LEU A 252 -5.80 -3.72 0.94
C LEU A 252 -6.87 -4.64 1.54
N PHE A 253 -8.04 -4.79 0.91
CA PHE A 253 -9.09 -5.72 1.32
C PHE A 253 -8.52 -7.14 1.45
N ARG A 254 -7.90 -7.66 0.39
CA ARG A 254 -7.30 -8.99 0.35
C ARG A 254 -6.36 -9.23 1.53
N GLU A 255 -5.45 -8.29 1.80
CA GLU A 255 -4.45 -8.47 2.85
C GLU A 255 -5.02 -8.28 4.25
N ALA A 256 -5.99 -7.38 4.41
CA ALA A 256 -6.66 -7.15 5.68
C ALA A 256 -7.63 -8.30 6.04
N TRP A 257 -8.19 -8.99 5.05
CA TRP A 257 -9.28 -9.94 5.25
C TRP A 257 -8.87 -11.41 5.17
N LEU A 258 -7.82 -11.76 4.43
CA LEU A 258 -7.31 -13.14 4.41
C LEU A 258 -6.43 -13.41 5.64
N GLN A 259 -6.80 -14.42 6.45
CA GLN A 259 -6.10 -14.80 7.69
C GLN A 259 -4.59 -15.00 7.50
N LYS A 260 -4.16 -15.53 6.35
CA LYS A 260 -2.74 -15.78 6.05
C LYS A 260 -1.85 -14.55 6.22
N PHE A 261 -2.36 -13.35 5.89
CA PHE A 261 -1.58 -12.11 6.00
C PHE A 261 -1.58 -11.57 7.43
N VAL A 262 -2.65 -11.86 8.19
CA VAL A 262 -2.75 -11.56 9.63
C VAL A 262 -1.72 -12.36 10.41
N ASP A 263 -1.63 -13.67 10.14
CA ASP A 263 -0.66 -14.57 10.77
C ASP A 263 0.79 -14.15 10.49
N LEU A 264 1.03 -13.58 9.30
CA LEU A 264 2.32 -13.02 8.90
C LEU A 264 2.59 -11.61 9.45
N GLY A 265 1.59 -10.95 10.03
CA GLY A 265 1.68 -9.56 10.50
C GLY A 265 1.88 -8.54 9.38
N THR A 266 1.44 -8.85 8.15
CA THR A 266 1.60 -8.01 6.94
C THR A 266 0.27 -7.51 6.36
N ASP A 267 -0.81 -7.82 7.06
CA ASP A 267 -2.21 -7.53 6.72
C ASP A 267 -2.49 -6.05 6.44
N VAL A 268 -2.23 -5.18 7.42
CA VAL A 268 -2.65 -3.76 7.38
C VAL A 268 -1.55 -2.83 7.86
N GLY A 269 -1.57 -1.61 7.33
CA GLY A 269 -0.67 -0.55 7.77
C GLY A 269 -1.16 0.82 7.32
N LEU A 270 -0.83 1.85 8.12
CA LEU A 270 -1.24 3.22 7.88
C LEU A 270 -0.88 3.72 6.47
N MET A 271 0.30 3.37 5.93
CA MET A 271 0.67 3.75 4.56
C MET A 271 -0.32 3.24 3.50
N LYS A 272 -0.90 2.04 3.66
CA LYS A 272 -1.87 1.50 2.69
C LYS A 272 -3.17 2.33 2.68
N PHE A 273 -3.66 2.69 3.86
CA PHE A 273 -4.81 3.61 3.99
C PHE A 273 -4.47 5.01 3.49
N GLY A 274 -3.27 5.50 3.78
CA GLY A 274 -2.78 6.80 3.31
C GLY A 274 -2.71 6.92 1.79
N ASP A 275 -2.38 5.82 1.08
CA ASP A 275 -2.45 5.76 -0.39
C ASP A 275 -3.91 5.87 -0.88
N VAL A 276 -4.86 5.15 -0.25
CA VAL A 276 -6.29 5.22 -0.60
C VAL A 276 -6.84 6.64 -0.39
N ILE A 277 -6.56 7.27 0.76
CA ILE A 277 -6.99 8.65 1.05
C ILE A 277 -6.45 9.61 0.00
N ARG A 278 -5.15 9.55 -0.30
CA ARG A 278 -4.52 10.44 -1.30
C ARG A 278 -5.05 10.20 -2.70
N LEU A 279 -5.33 8.95 -3.09
CA LEU A 279 -5.96 8.65 -4.39
C LEU A 279 -7.35 9.29 -4.49
N ILE A 280 -8.16 9.18 -3.44
CA ILE A 280 -9.50 9.80 -3.38
C ILE A 280 -9.39 11.31 -3.48
N ASP A 281 -8.50 11.93 -2.70
CA ASP A 281 -8.38 13.39 -2.67
C ASP A 281 -7.85 13.95 -3.99
N GLN A 282 -6.86 13.30 -4.60
CA GLN A 282 -6.25 13.73 -5.86
C GLN A 282 -7.20 13.55 -7.06
N ASN A 283 -8.02 12.49 -7.06
CA ASN A 283 -8.83 12.10 -8.22
C ASN A 283 -10.34 12.19 -7.94
N ARG A 284 -10.74 13.03 -6.97
CA ARG A 284 -12.12 13.11 -6.47
C ARG A 284 -13.16 13.18 -7.59
N ASN A 285 -12.99 14.09 -8.53
CA ASN A 285 -13.94 14.30 -9.62
C ASN A 285 -14.12 13.04 -10.49
N GLU A 286 -13.01 12.39 -10.87
CA GLU A 286 -13.01 11.19 -11.70
C GLU A 286 -13.58 9.98 -10.95
N LEU A 287 -13.33 9.88 -9.64
CA LEU A 287 -13.86 8.78 -8.83
C LEU A 287 -15.36 8.96 -8.51
N THR A 288 -15.90 10.19 -8.62
CA THR A 288 -17.32 10.51 -8.36
C THR A 288 -18.17 10.74 -9.62
N ASP A 289 -17.62 10.52 -10.82
CA ASP A 289 -18.36 10.72 -12.08
C ASP A 289 -19.40 9.61 -12.40
N GLY A 290 -19.48 8.60 -11.52
CA GLY A 290 -20.36 7.44 -11.63
C GLY A 290 -19.82 6.30 -12.48
N GLU A 291 -18.73 6.48 -13.24
CA GLU A 291 -18.10 5.40 -13.99
C GLU A 291 -17.48 4.36 -13.07
N LEU A 292 -16.79 4.81 -12.02
CA LEU A 292 -16.25 3.94 -10.99
C LEU A 292 -17.35 3.06 -10.38
N LEU A 293 -18.49 3.66 -9.99
CA LEU A 293 -19.62 2.92 -9.41
C LEU A 293 -20.16 1.86 -10.37
N ARG A 294 -20.37 2.22 -11.65
CA ARG A 294 -20.80 1.25 -12.68
C ARG A 294 -19.81 0.11 -12.84
N THR A 295 -18.50 0.38 -12.85
CA THR A 295 -17.47 -0.66 -12.91
C THR A 295 -17.54 -1.55 -11.67
N MET A 296 -17.70 -0.97 -10.47
CA MET A 296 -17.79 -1.73 -9.23
C MET A 296 -19.02 -2.66 -9.20
N GLU A 297 -20.19 -2.17 -9.61
CA GLU A 297 -21.43 -2.94 -9.68
C GLU A 297 -21.34 -4.06 -10.72
N THR A 298 -20.80 -3.76 -11.91
CA THR A 298 -20.63 -4.73 -13.00
C THR A 298 -19.80 -5.93 -12.57
N HIS A 299 -18.74 -5.69 -11.79
CA HIS A 299 -17.81 -6.72 -11.35
C HIS A 299 -18.08 -7.21 -9.92
N SER A 300 -19.20 -6.82 -9.31
CA SER A 300 -19.59 -7.22 -7.94
C SER A 300 -18.51 -6.94 -6.88
N VAL A 301 -17.75 -5.85 -7.02
CA VAL A 301 -16.69 -5.46 -6.08
C VAL A 301 -17.11 -4.38 -5.07
N THR A 302 -18.34 -3.88 -5.16
CA THR A 302 -18.87 -2.81 -4.28
C THR A 302 -18.75 -3.14 -2.80
N ASP A 303 -19.07 -4.37 -2.37
CA ASP A 303 -19.03 -4.75 -0.95
C ASP A 303 -17.60 -4.85 -0.41
N ALA A 304 -16.65 -5.36 -1.21
CA ALA A 304 -15.24 -5.42 -0.83
C ALA A 304 -14.63 -4.01 -0.74
N VAL A 305 -15.00 -3.11 -1.67
CA VAL A 305 -14.60 -1.70 -1.61
C VAL A 305 -15.22 -1.03 -0.38
N ALA A 306 -16.53 -1.17 -0.18
CA ALA A 306 -17.24 -0.60 0.96
C ALA A 306 -16.70 -1.09 2.31
N TRP A 307 -16.26 -2.35 2.40
CA TRP A 307 -15.59 -2.90 3.59
C TRP A 307 -14.36 -2.07 3.97
N VAL A 308 -13.49 -1.75 3.01
CA VAL A 308 -12.28 -0.95 3.25
C VAL A 308 -12.65 0.48 3.62
N LEU A 309 -13.59 1.08 2.88
CA LEU A 309 -14.01 2.46 3.10
C LEU A 309 -14.69 2.65 4.45
N ARG A 310 -15.44 1.66 4.94
CA ARG A 310 -16.03 1.71 6.29
C ARG A 310 -14.95 1.78 7.36
N HIS A 311 -13.95 0.89 7.29
CA HIS A 311 -12.82 0.96 8.22
C HIS A 311 -12.00 2.24 8.09
N LEU A 312 -11.91 2.80 6.88
CA LEU A 312 -11.25 4.07 6.62
C LEU A 312 -12.03 5.23 7.28
N ASP A 313 -13.35 5.28 7.09
CA ASP A 313 -14.24 6.28 7.69
C ASP A 313 -14.23 6.20 9.23
N GLU A 314 -14.32 5.00 9.79
CA GLU A 314 -14.26 4.78 11.25
C GLU A 314 -12.90 5.15 11.86
N THR A 315 -11.80 4.80 11.19
CA THR A 315 -10.44 4.99 11.72
C THR A 315 -9.98 6.44 11.57
N PHE A 316 -10.29 7.08 10.44
CA PHE A 316 -9.73 8.39 10.07
C PHE A 316 -10.78 9.50 10.02
N GLN A 317 -12.02 9.23 10.44
CA GLN A 317 -13.13 10.19 10.48
C GLN A 317 -13.31 10.87 9.11
N THR A 318 -13.35 10.07 8.06
CA THR A 318 -13.66 10.49 6.69
C THR A 318 -15.13 10.19 6.35
N SER A 319 -15.54 10.54 5.14
CA SER A 319 -16.90 10.30 4.63
C SER A 319 -16.84 9.71 3.22
N THR A 320 -15.96 8.73 3.04
CA THR A 320 -15.65 8.12 1.74
C THR A 320 -16.78 7.22 1.22
N LEU A 321 -17.53 6.56 2.11
CA LEU A 321 -18.73 5.82 1.72
C LEU A 321 -19.78 6.75 1.09
N GLU A 322 -20.08 7.88 1.75
CA GLU A 322 -21.02 8.90 1.22
C GLU A 322 -20.49 9.49 -0.08
N LEU A 323 -19.20 9.86 -0.11
CA LEU A 323 -18.58 10.44 -1.29
C LEU A 323 -18.70 9.55 -2.54
N LEU A 324 -18.55 8.24 -2.38
CA LEU A 324 -18.57 7.27 -3.47
C LEU A 324 -19.93 6.57 -3.64
N ALA A 325 -20.97 7.04 -2.95
CA ALA A 325 -22.33 6.49 -2.98
C ALA A 325 -22.42 4.98 -2.64
N LEU A 326 -21.64 4.57 -1.62
CA LEU A 326 -21.52 3.17 -1.17
C LEU A 326 -22.16 2.90 0.20
N GLU A 327 -22.96 3.80 0.75
CA GLU A 327 -23.53 3.69 2.11
C GLU A 327 -24.47 2.49 2.30
N LYS A 328 -25.01 1.97 1.20
CA LYS A 328 -25.88 0.78 1.19
C LYS A 328 -25.12 -0.53 0.99
N HIS A 329 -23.81 -0.45 0.78
CA HIS A 329 -22.92 -1.58 0.54
C HIS A 329 -22.05 -1.89 1.78
N GLY A 330 -21.44 -3.06 1.78
CA GLY A 330 -20.66 -3.56 2.91
C GLY A 330 -21.57 -4.29 3.90
N ASP A 331 -21.84 -5.54 3.58
CA ASP A 331 -22.58 -6.46 4.44
C ASP A 331 -21.95 -6.54 5.85
N GLU A 332 -22.78 -6.43 6.89
CA GLU A 332 -22.37 -6.63 8.29
C GLU A 332 -21.72 -8.01 8.48
N GLU A 333 -22.17 -9.03 7.75
CA GLU A 333 -21.55 -10.35 7.77
C GLU A 333 -20.12 -10.29 7.20
N LEU A 334 -19.92 -9.59 6.07
CA LEU A 334 -18.60 -9.44 5.47
C LEU A 334 -17.65 -8.66 6.41
N LEU A 335 -18.15 -7.60 7.04
CA LEU A 335 -17.40 -6.80 8.03
C LEU A 335 -17.01 -7.57 9.27
N ALA A 336 -17.89 -8.46 9.74
CA ALA A 336 -17.63 -9.34 10.86
C ALA A 336 -16.89 -10.64 10.47
N SER A 337 -16.44 -10.77 9.21
CA SER A 337 -15.80 -11.98 8.70
C SER A 337 -14.32 -11.79 8.36
N GLN A 338 -13.61 -12.92 8.29
CA GLN A 338 -12.32 -13.09 7.65
C GLN A 338 -12.36 -14.38 6.84
N MET A 339 -11.51 -14.48 5.83
CA MET A 339 -11.37 -15.74 5.09
C MET A 339 -10.20 -16.55 5.64
N GLN A 340 -10.51 -17.74 6.11
CA GLN A 340 -9.54 -18.72 6.54
C GLN A 340 -9.60 -19.93 5.60
N SER A 341 -8.49 -20.19 4.92
CA SER A 341 -8.38 -21.22 3.87
C SER A 341 -9.37 -20.99 2.72
N SER A 342 -10.55 -21.60 2.77
CA SER A 342 -11.60 -21.52 1.75
C SER A 342 -12.99 -21.24 2.34
N ALA A 343 -13.07 -20.82 3.60
CA ALA A 343 -14.32 -20.56 4.30
C ALA A 343 -14.30 -19.18 4.96
N TYR A 344 -15.48 -18.58 5.08
CA TYR A 344 -15.69 -17.39 5.91
C TYR A 344 -15.78 -17.82 7.37
N VAL A 345 -14.97 -17.19 8.20
CA VAL A 345 -14.99 -17.36 9.65
C VAL A 345 -15.28 -16.01 10.29
N SER A 346 -15.92 -16.02 11.45
CA SER A 346 -16.12 -14.78 12.21
C SER A 346 -14.76 -14.22 12.62
N ALA A 347 -14.51 -12.96 12.27
CA ALA A 347 -13.33 -12.22 12.67
C ALA A 347 -13.45 -11.79 14.14
N SER A 348 -12.30 -11.62 14.80
CA SER A 348 -12.29 -10.91 16.09
C SER A 348 -12.86 -9.50 15.88
N GLY A 349 -13.92 -9.15 16.59
CA GLY A 349 -14.60 -7.85 16.49
C GLY A 349 -13.82 -6.64 17.03
N GLN A 350 -12.49 -6.67 16.97
CA GLN A 350 -11.66 -5.51 17.32
C GLN A 350 -11.73 -4.47 16.19
N PRO A 351 -11.91 -3.18 16.51
CA PRO A 351 -11.88 -2.11 15.51
C PRO A 351 -10.58 -2.08 14.71
N MET A 352 -10.64 -1.69 13.43
CA MET A 352 -9.45 -1.57 12.58
C MET A 352 -8.37 -0.67 13.20
N ARG A 353 -8.78 0.39 13.89
CA ARG A 353 -7.90 1.31 14.60
C ARG A 353 -7.06 0.61 15.68
N GLU A 354 -7.68 -0.22 16.52
CA GLU A 354 -6.98 -1.02 17.54
C GLU A 354 -6.07 -2.08 16.90
N ARG A 355 -6.57 -2.72 15.83
CA ARG A 355 -5.78 -3.68 15.05
C ARG A 355 -4.51 -3.02 14.52
N LEU A 356 -4.61 -1.84 13.90
CA LEU A 356 -3.47 -1.07 13.40
C LEU A 356 -2.45 -0.75 14.50
N GLN A 357 -2.90 -0.28 15.67
CA GLN A 357 -2.02 0.06 16.79
C GLN A 357 -1.31 -1.18 17.37
N SER A 358 -2.05 -2.30 17.52
CA SER A 358 -1.57 -3.51 18.19
C SER A 358 -0.28 -4.05 17.59
N LYS A 359 0.71 -4.34 18.46
CA LYS A 359 2.00 -4.98 18.13
C LYS A 359 1.91 -6.50 17.98
N ALA A 360 0.78 -7.11 18.37
CA ALA A 360 0.64 -8.54 18.58
C ALA A 360 -0.32 -9.24 17.59
N ARG A 361 -0.56 -8.64 16.42
CA ARG A 361 -1.60 -9.09 15.46
C ARG A 361 -1.45 -10.54 15.00
N GLY A 362 -0.22 -11.03 14.79
CA GLY A 362 0.07 -12.40 14.34
C GLY A 362 0.26 -13.43 15.48
N SER A 363 0.15 -13.01 16.74
CA SER A 363 0.37 -13.88 17.92
C SER A 363 -0.91 -14.41 18.56
N LEU A 364 -2.08 -13.98 18.09
CA LEU A 364 -3.35 -14.55 18.52
C LEU A 364 -3.55 -15.90 17.84
N ARG A 365 -3.22 -16.99 18.55
CA ARG A 365 -3.62 -18.34 18.14
C ARG A 365 -5.15 -18.37 18.00
N PRO A 366 -5.71 -18.99 16.95
CA PRO A 366 -7.15 -19.20 16.89
C PRO A 366 -7.59 -19.94 18.15
N VAL A 367 -8.62 -19.39 18.81
CA VAL A 367 -9.32 -20.09 19.89
C VAL A 367 -9.85 -21.38 19.29
N ALA A 368 -9.45 -22.53 19.83
CA ALA A 368 -9.94 -23.81 19.36
C ALA A 368 -11.47 -23.79 19.36
N PRO A 369 -12.15 -24.32 18.32
CA PRO A 369 -13.59 -24.41 18.32
C PRO A 369 -14.01 -25.14 19.59
N THR A 370 -14.88 -24.52 20.38
CA THR A 370 -15.53 -25.19 21.50
C THR A 370 -16.35 -26.31 20.90
N HIS A 371 -15.81 -27.52 20.91
CA HIS A 371 -16.60 -28.72 20.75
C HIS A 371 -17.57 -28.75 21.93
N SER A 372 -18.77 -28.21 21.75
CA SER A 372 -19.92 -28.58 22.57
C SER A 372 -20.22 -30.04 22.27
N GLY A 373 -19.62 -30.92 23.07
CA GLY A 373 -19.91 -32.34 23.04
C GLY A 373 -21.32 -32.63 23.56
N SER A 374 -21.99 -33.52 22.82
CA SER A 374 -23.18 -34.34 23.15
C SER A 374 -24.46 -33.64 23.55
#